data_AF-A0A9E5CEJ8-F1
#
_entry.id   AF-A0A9E5CEJ8-F1
#
_cell.length_a   1.000
_cell.length_b   1.000
_cell.length_c   1.000
_cell.angle_alpha   90.00
_cell.angle_beta   90.00
_cell.angle_gamma   90.00
#
_symmetry.space_group_name_H-M   'P 1'
#
loop_
_entity.id
_entity.type
_entity.pdbx_description
1 polymer ?
#
loop_
_entity_poly.entity_id
_entity_poly.type
_entity_poly.pdbx_seq_one_letter_code
_entity_poly.pdbx_strand_id
1 'polypeptide(L)' 'MAKKEFPPPPDYQSIDTRMMTARELRETLDDLWEWVHRAEMAPESDAPSDHLIQEIRQLMARIISERVDRHADEPGRSAE' A
#
# COMPACT_ATOMS: atom_id res chain seq x y z
N MET A 1 26.02 18.72 4.93
CA MET A 1 25.12 18.09 5.92
C MET A 1 24.09 17.30 5.12
N ALA A 2 24.18 15.96 5.11
CA ALA A 2 23.12 15.15 4.52
C ALA A 2 21.89 15.32 5.42
N LYS A 3 20.84 15.96 4.92
CA LYS A 3 19.55 15.94 5.59
C LYS A 3 19.19 14.46 5.69
N LYS A 4 18.99 13.95 6.92
CA LYS A 4 18.34 12.66 7.11
C LYS A 4 16.91 12.88 6.66
N GLU A 5 16.67 12.69 5.37
CA GLU A 5 15.33 12.71 4.81
C GLU A 5 14.76 11.32 5.04
N PHE A 6 13.49 11.27 5.45
CA PHE A 6 12.75 10.03 5.61
C PHE A 6 12.90 9.18 4.34
N PRO A 7 13.04 7.84 4.45
CA PRO A 7 13.16 7.00 3.26
C PRO A 7 12.00 7.28 2.31
N PRO A 8 12.28 7.41 0.99
CA PRO A 8 11.22 7.62 0.03
C PRO A 8 10.22 6.47 0.09
N PRO A 9 8.92 6.72 -0.16
CA PRO A 9 7.96 5.64 -0.25
C PRO A 9 8.32 4.69 -1.40
N PRO A 10 7.90 3.41 -1.33
CA PRO A 10 7.94 2.54 -2.49
C PRO A 10 7.21 3.20 -3.66
N ASP A 11 7.54 2.82 -4.91
CA ASP A 11 7.09 3.51 -6.14
C ASP A 11 5.57 3.37 -6.38
N TYR A 12 4.79 4.04 -5.54
CA TYR A 12 3.37 3.80 -5.35
C TYR A 12 2.52 4.37 -6.47
N GLN A 13 3.05 5.37 -7.18
CA GLN A 13 2.42 6.01 -8.32
C GLN A 13 2.44 5.12 -9.57
N SER A 14 3.38 4.18 -9.66
CA SER A 14 3.49 3.23 -10.77
C SER A 14 2.75 1.91 -10.50
N ILE A 15 2.10 1.76 -9.34
CA ILE A 15 1.36 0.55 -8.99
C ILE A 15 0.06 0.49 -9.81
N ASP A 16 0.08 -0.29 -10.89
CA ASP A 16 -1.13 -0.69 -11.59
C ASP A 16 -1.72 -1.95 -10.95
N THR A 17 -2.60 -1.74 -9.96
CA THR A 17 -3.25 -2.82 -9.20
C THR A 17 -3.99 -3.85 -10.07
N ARG A 18 -4.37 -3.48 -11.30
CA ARG A 18 -5.08 -4.38 -12.21
C ARG A 18 -4.15 -5.33 -12.95
N MET A 19 -2.90 -4.94 -13.16
CA MET A 19 -1.90 -5.78 -13.86
C MET A 19 -1.13 -6.71 -12.92
N MET A 20 -1.28 -6.56 -11.61
CA MET A 20 -0.56 -7.35 -10.60
C MET A 20 -1.28 -8.66 -10.26
N THR A 21 -0.51 -9.70 -9.94
CA THR A 21 -1.02 -10.96 -9.38
C THR A 21 -1.47 -10.80 -7.92
N ALA A 22 -2.26 -11.74 -7.39
CA ALA A 22 -2.67 -11.73 -5.98
C ALA A 22 -1.48 -11.77 -5.01
N ARG A 23 -0.38 -12.42 -5.41
CA ARG A 23 0.87 -12.44 -4.65
C ARG A 23 1.53 -11.06 -4.63
N GLU A 24 1.71 -10.45 -5.81
CA GLU A 24 2.31 -9.12 -5.91
C GLU A 24 1.48 -8.07 -5.16
N LEU A 25 0.15 -8.09 -5.28
CA LEU A 25 -0.73 -7.22 -4.51
C LEU A 25 -0.55 -7.39 -2.99
N ARG A 26 -0.26 -8.61 -2.52
CA ARG A 26 0.02 -8.87 -1.10
C ARG A 26 1.38 -8.33 -0.68
N GLU A 27 2.43 -8.61 -1.46
CA GLU A 27 3.80 -8.14 -1.18
C GLU A 27 3.84 -6.61 -1.19
N THR A 28 3.22 -5.97 -2.18
CA THR A 28 3.09 -4.52 -2.27
C THR A 28 2.30 -3.91 -1.11
N LEU A 29 1.21 -4.56 -0.69
CA LEU A 29 0.46 -4.07 0.47
C LEU A 29 1.30 -4.13 1.76
N ASP A 30 2.14 -5.14 1.92
CA ASP A 30 3.05 -5.31 3.07
C ASP A 30 4.12 -4.21 3.11
N ASP A 31 4.77 -3.96 1.97
CA ASP A 31 5.75 -2.87 1.79
C ASP A 31 5.15 -1.49 2.12
N LEU A 32 3.94 -1.21 1.61
CA LEU A 32 3.24 0.06 1.88
C LEU A 32 2.87 0.17 3.37
N TRP A 33 2.44 -0.92 4.01
CA TRP A 33 2.17 -0.94 5.45
C TRP A 33 3.43 -0.65 6.26
N GLU A 34 4.54 -1.32 5.95
CA GLU A 34 5.80 -1.11 6.66
C GLU A 34 6.25 0.35 6.56
N TRP A 35 6.16 0.94 5.36
CA TRP A 35 6.54 2.32 5.16
C TRP A 35 5.64 3.29 5.94
N VAL A 36 4.32 3.13 5.86
CA VAL A 36 3.35 3.96 6.60
C VAL A 36 3.58 3.84 8.11
N HIS A 37 3.79 2.62 8.60
CA HIS A 37 4.06 2.41 10.03
C HIS A 37 5.33 3.11 10.49
N ARG A 38 6.42 3.03 9.70
CA ARG A 38 7.66 3.76 9.99
C ARG A 38 7.45 5.27 9.94
N ALA A 39 6.64 5.76 9.00
CA ALA A 39 6.33 7.19 8.85
C ALA A 39 5.55 7.72 10.04
N GLU A 40 4.58 6.96 10.55
CA GLU A 40 3.80 7.32 11.73
C GLU A 40 4.59 7.23 13.05
N MET A 41 5.58 6.34 13.11
CA MET A 41 6.49 6.21 14.25
C MET A 41 7.65 7.22 14.21
N ALA A 42 7.84 7.92 13.09
CA ALA A 42 8.90 8.90 12.94
C ALA A 42 8.62 10.15 13.79
N PRO A 43 9.65 10.76 14.38
CA PRO A 43 9.49 12.04 15.07
C PRO A 43 9.06 13.13 14.06
N GLU A 44 8.27 14.11 14.49
CA GLU A 44 7.70 15.16 13.63
C GLU A 44 8.76 15.91 12.77
N SER A 45 10.00 16.01 13.26
CA SER A 45 11.10 16.63 12.51
C SER A 45 11.65 15.81 11.34
N ASP A 46 11.37 14.51 11.32
CA ASP A 46 11.86 13.52 10.34
C ASP A 46 10.69 12.83 9.61
N ALA A 47 9.45 12.97 10.10
CA ALA A 47 8.28 12.35 9.50
C ALA A 47 7.95 12.95 8.12
N PRO A 48 7.48 12.13 7.16
CA PRO A 48 6.98 12.64 5.91
C PRO A 48 5.68 13.41 6.13
N SER A 49 5.28 14.23 5.15
CA SER A 49 4.04 15.01 5.25
C SER A 49 2.82 14.10 5.41
N ASP A 50 1.88 14.49 6.29
CA ASP A 50 0.63 13.74 6.50
C ASP A 50 -0.13 13.48 5.18
N HIS A 51 -0.11 14.44 4.26
CA HIS A 51 -0.67 14.26 2.92
C HIS A 51 -0.09 13.04 2.18
N LEU A 52 1.23 12.82 2.24
CA LEU A 52 1.86 11.66 1.60
C LEU A 52 1.45 10.35 2.28
N ILE A 53 1.34 10.34 3.61
CA ILE A 53 0.87 9.18 4.38
C ILE A 53 -0.59 8.86 3.99
N GLN A 54 -1.44 9.87 3.83
CA GLN A 54 -2.83 9.71 3.42
C GLN A 54 -2.94 9.16 1.99
N GLU A 55 -2.17 9.68 1.03
CA GLU A 55 -2.15 9.18 -0.36
C GLU A 55 -1.81 7.68 -0.41
N ILE A 56 -0.80 7.27 0.36
CA ILE A 56 -0.38 5.87 0.43
C ILE A 56 -1.46 4.99 1.09
N ARG A 57 -2.11 5.48 2.15
CA ARG A 57 -3.25 4.80 2.77
C ARG A 57 -4.42 4.61 1.80
N GLN A 58 -4.72 5.61 0.96
CA GLN A 58 -5.75 5.50 -0.06
C GLN A 58 -5.38 4.44 -1.11
N LEU A 59 -4.11 4.36 -1.50
CA LEU A 59 -3.65 3.31 -2.40
C LEU A 59 -3.78 1.91 -1.77
N MET A 60 -3.40 1.76 -0.50
CA MET A 60 -3.58 0.51 0.25
C MET A 60 -5.06 0.10 0.28
N ALA A 61 -5.98 1.03 0.53
CA ALA A 61 -7.41 0.78 0.50
C ALA A 61 -7.89 0.33 -0.90
N ARG A 62 -7.33 0.89 -1.97
CA ARG A 62 -7.60 0.47 -3.35
C ARG A 62 -7.09 -0.94 -3.64
N ILE A 63 -5.87 -1.28 -3.21
CA ILE A 63 -5.31 -2.64 -3.32
C ILE A 63 -6.19 -3.66 -2.58
N ILE A 64 -6.62 -3.33 -1.37
CA ILE A 64 -7.52 -4.19 -0.58
C ILE A 64 -8.86 -4.38 -1.30
N SER A 65 -9.44 -3.29 -1.83
CA SER A 65 -10.72 -3.34 -2.56
C SER A 65 -10.60 -4.19 -3.83
N GLU A 66 -9.54 -4.02 -4.62
CA GLU A 66 -9.27 -4.81 -5.82
C GLU A 66 -9.06 -6.31 -5.48
N ARG A 67 -8.43 -6.62 -4.34
CA ARG A 67 -8.32 -8.01 -3.85
C ARG A 67 -9.67 -8.58 -3.44
N VAL A 68 -10.51 -7.81 -2.73
CA VAL A 68 -11.86 -8.24 -2.33
C VAL A 68 -12.74 -8.47 -3.56
N ASP A 69 -12.70 -7.58 -4.54
CA ASP A 69 -13.45 -7.68 -5.80
C ASP A 69 -13.05 -8.95 -6.58
N ARG A 70 -11.74 -9.20 -6.73
CA ARG A 70 -11.22 -10.41 -7.39
C ARG A 70 -11.57 -11.70 -6.65
N HIS A 71 -11.54 -11.69 -5.32
CA HIS A 71 -11.96 -12.84 -4.51
C HIS A 71 -13.49 -13.01 -4.46
N ALA A 72 -14.26 -11.96 -4.75
CA ALA A 72 -15.71 -12.03 -4.91
C ALA A 72 -16.11 -12.56 -6.31
N ASP A 73 -15.30 -12.29 -7.33
CA ASP A 73 -15.46 -12.83 -8.68
C ASP A 73 -15.02 -14.29 -8.80
N GLU A 74 -14.21 -14.79 -7.87
CA GLU A 74 -13.91 -16.23 -7.74
C GLU A 74 -15.20 -16.97 -7.35
N PRO A 75 -15.89 -17.67 -8.27
CA PRO A 75 -17.14 -18.35 -7.97
C PRO A 75 -16.79 -19.65 -7.26
N GLY A 76 -16.46 -19.55 -5.97
CA GLY A 76 -16.28 -20.66 -5.07
C GLY A 76 -17.62 -21.29 -4.70
N ARG A 77 -18.15 -22.13 -5.59
CA ARG A 77 -18.67 -23.47 -5.25
C ARG A 77 -19.65 -23.56 -4.05
N SER A 78 -20.95 -23.54 -4.35
CA SER A 78 -21.89 -24.66 -4.07
C SER A 78 -23.34 -24.18 -4.09
N ALA A 79 -24.07 -24.57 -5.13
CA ALA A 79 -25.36 -25.22 -4.91
C ALA A 79 -25.21 -26.60 -5.56
N GLU A 80 -24.79 -27.57 -4.75
CA GLU A 80 -25.05 -28.99 -5.01
C GLU A 80 -26.54 -29.29 -4.80
#